data_AF-A0A7W0ZQF6-F1
#
_entry.id   AF-A0A7W0ZQF6-F1
#
_cell.length_a   1.000
_cell.length_b   1.000
_cell.length_c   1.000
_cell.angle_alpha   90.00
_cell.angle_beta   90.00
_cell.angle_gamma   90.00
#
_symmetry.space_group_name_H-M   'P 1'
#
loop_
_entity.id
_entity.type
_entity.pdbx_description
1 polymer ?
#
loop_
_entity_poly.entity_id
_entity_poly.type
_entity_poly.pdbx_seq_one_letter_code
_entity_poly.pdbx_strand_id
1 'polypeptide(L)'
;MATVIPVDASVFAESLAITGRIGLSSQDALIYAAVLAHLRTGIHPGPHFFISKNWKDFSDPRIETDLAQWNCEFLSSFDEGTLRLEQPLPD
;
A
#
# COMPACT_ATOMS: atom_id res chain seq x y z
N MET A 1 17.48 -2.47 6.28
CA MET A 1 17.73 -2.80 4.87
C MET A 1 16.51 -2.36 4.07
N ALA A 2 16.70 -1.82 2.87
CA ALA A 2 15.60 -1.46 1.98
C ALA A 2 15.54 -2.49 0.84
N THR A 3 14.33 -2.91 0.48
CA THR A 3 14.07 -3.80 -0.65
C THR A 3 13.40 -3.00 -1.76
N VAL A 4 13.83 -3.20 -3.00
CA VAL A 4 13.19 -2.59 -4.18
C VAL A 4 12.12 -3.55 -4.70
N ILE A 5 10.89 -3.06 -4.80
CA ILE A 5 9.79 -3.82 -5.42
C ILE A 5 9.89 -3.63 -6.94
N PRO A 6 10.04 -4.71 -7.73
CA PRO A 6 10.12 -4.61 -9.18
C PRO A 6 8.76 -4.22 -9.77
N VAL A 7 8.79 -3.37 -10.78
CA VAL A 7 7.63 -3.03 -11.60
C VAL A 7 7.77 -3.77 -12.91
N ASP A 8 6.94 -4.80 -13.10
CA ASP A 8 6.89 -5.59 -14.32
C ASP A 8 5.61 -5.31 -15.13
N ALA A 9 5.43 -6.05 -16.24
CA ALA A 9 4.28 -5.90 -17.11
C ALA A 9 2.93 -6.18 -16.40
N SER A 10 2.91 -7.06 -15.40
CA SER A 10 1.69 -7.37 -14.65
C SER A 10 1.29 -6.22 -13.74
N VAL A 11 2.26 -5.61 -13.04
CA VAL A 11 2.07 -4.41 -12.22
C VAL A 11 1.57 -3.24 -13.08
N PHE A 12 2.14 -3.08 -14.28
CA PHE A 12 1.73 -2.02 -15.20
C PHE A 12 0.30 -2.23 -15.75
N ALA A 13 -0.07 -3.47 -16.07
CA ALA A 13 -1.43 -3.79 -16.49
C ALA A 13 -2.43 -3.54 -15.36
N GLU A 14 -2.09 -3.91 -14.13
CA GLU A 14 -2.93 -3.68 -12.96
C GLU A 14 -3.09 -2.20 -12.63
N SER A 15 -2.04 -1.39 -12.79
CA SER A 15 -2.13 0.05 -12.56
C SER A 15 -3.13 0.73 -13.49
N LEU A 16 -3.22 0.28 -14.75
CA LEU A 16 -4.22 0.78 -15.70
C LEU A 16 -5.66 0.46 -15.23
N ALA A 17 -5.88 -0.74 -14.71
CA ALA A 17 -7.18 -1.13 -14.16
C ALA A 17 -7.52 -0.32 -12.90
N ILE A 18 -6.54 -0.07 -12.02
CA ILE A 18 -6.70 0.74 -10.81
C ILE A 18 -7.09 2.18 -11.14
N THR A 19 -6.43 2.82 -12.12
CA THR A 19 -6.78 4.18 -12.56
C THR A 19 -8.26 4.26 -12.94
N GLY A 20 -8.79 3.27 -13.67
CA GLY A 20 -10.20 3.21 -14.05
C GLY A 20 -11.18 2.93 -12.90
N ARG A 21 -10.76 2.14 -11.89
CA ARG A 21 -11.61 1.73 -10.76
C ARG A 21 -11.70 2.77 -9.65
N ILE A 22 -10.57 3.39 -9.29
CA ILE A 22 -10.44 4.19 -8.07
C ILE A 22 -10.16 5.67 -8.37
N GLY A 23 -9.76 6.01 -9.60
CA GLY A 23 -9.53 7.39 -10.02
C GLY A 23 -8.16 7.96 -9.62
N LEU A 24 -7.23 7.10 -9.19
CA LEU A 24 -5.84 7.49 -8.92
C LEU A 24 -5.14 8.00 -10.18
N SER A 25 -4.21 8.95 -10.01
CA SER A 25 -3.28 9.34 -11.07
C SER A 25 -2.52 8.11 -11.58
N SER A 26 -2.04 8.12 -12.83
CA SER A 26 -1.30 6.98 -13.38
C SER A 26 -0.06 6.60 -12.55
N GLN A 27 0.59 7.59 -11.93
CA GLN A 27 1.77 7.33 -11.09
C GLN A 27 1.38 6.71 -9.74
N ASP A 28 0.35 7.25 -9.08
CA ASP A 28 -0.12 6.72 -7.80
C ASP A 28 -0.73 5.33 -7.96
N ALA A 29 -1.44 5.09 -9.06
CA ALA A 29 -1.96 3.78 -9.41
C ALA A 29 -0.83 2.75 -9.63
N LEU A 30 0.30 3.17 -10.23
CA LEU A 30 1.46 2.30 -10.41
C LEU A 30 2.12 1.93 -9.09
N ILE A 31 2.29 2.91 -8.19
CA ILE A 31 2.80 2.65 -6.84
C ILE A 31 1.87 1.68 -6.10
N TYR A 32 0.57 1.93 -6.15
CA TYR A 32 -0.41 1.08 -5.47
C TYR A 32 -0.43 -0.35 -6.01
N ALA A 33 -0.40 -0.51 -7.34
CA ALA A 33 -0.30 -1.82 -7.98
C ALA A 33 0.94 -2.59 -7.51
N ALA A 34 2.10 -1.92 -7.42
CA ALA A 34 3.34 -2.55 -6.94
C ALA A 34 3.24 -2.99 -5.48
N VAL A 35 2.63 -2.16 -4.62
CA VAL A 35 2.37 -2.51 -3.20
C VAL A 35 1.48 -3.75 -3.11
N LEU A 36 0.35 -3.77 -3.83
CA LEU A 36 -0.56 -4.92 -3.83
C LEU A 36 0.12 -6.20 -4.35
N ALA A 37 0.90 -6.09 -5.44
CA ALA A 37 1.65 -7.22 -5.97
C ALA A 37 2.64 -7.76 -4.93
N HIS A 38 3.37 -6.88 -4.24
CA HIS A 38 4.30 -7.29 -3.18
C HIS A 38 3.61 -7.97 -2.01
N LEU A 39 2.48 -7.42 -1.54
CA LEU A 39 1.68 -8.01 -0.46
C LEU A 39 1.17 -9.40 -0.83
N ARG A 40 0.74 -9.63 -2.08
CA ARG A 40 0.26 -10.93 -2.57
C ARG A 40 1.32 -12.02 -2.64
N THR A 41 2.58 -11.65 -2.89
CA THR A 41 3.66 -12.63 -3.14
C THR A 41 4.31 -13.19 -1.88
N GLY A 42 3.97 -12.69 -0.69
CA GLY A 42 4.61 -13.11 0.56
C GLY A 42 3.65 -13.61 1.63
N ILE A 43 4.14 -14.51 2.48
CA ILE A 43 3.61 -14.68 3.84
C ILE A 43 4.38 -13.67 4.66
N HIS A 44 3.79 -12.50 4.88
CA HIS A 44 4.41 -11.46 5.67
C HIS A 44 3.85 -11.51 7.10
N PRO A 45 4.62 -11.99 8.09
CA PRO A 45 4.14 -12.07 9.46
C PRO A 45 4.05 -10.68 10.11
N GLY A 46 2.93 -10.39 10.76
CA GLY A 46 2.72 -9.15 11.50
C GLY A 46 1.99 -8.06 10.70
N PRO A 47 1.89 -6.85 11.28
CA PRO A 47 1.25 -5.70 10.65
C PRO A 47 2.15 -5.06 9.60
N HIS A 48 1.52 -4.55 8.55
CA HIS A 48 2.16 -3.83 7.45
C HIS A 48 1.64 -2.40 7.41
N PHE A 49 2.48 -1.48 6.95
CA PHE A 49 2.10 -0.09 6.82
C PHE A 49 2.47 0.42 5.43
N PHE A 50 1.48 0.90 4.68
CA PHE A 50 1.71 1.67 3.47
C PHE A 50 1.70 3.15 3.83
N ILE A 51 2.87 3.80 3.73
CA ILE A 51 3.03 5.21 4.10
C ILE A 51 3.17 6.06 2.85
N SER A 52 2.30 7.05 2.67
CA SER A 52 2.42 8.03 1.58
C SER A 52 2.06 9.43 2.03
N LYS A 53 2.86 10.41 1.59
CA LYS A 53 2.55 11.84 1.77
C LYS A 53 1.41 12.31 0.86
N ASN A 54 1.10 11.58 -0.21
CA ASN A 54 -0.05 11.87 -1.08
C ASN A 54 -1.36 11.35 -0.47
N TRP A 55 -1.60 11.68 0.80
CA TRP A 55 -2.66 11.09 1.59
C TRP A 55 -4.07 11.34 1.04
N LYS A 56 -4.27 12.43 0.30
CA LYS A 56 -5.57 12.76 -0.30
C LYS A 56 -6.02 11.71 -1.31
N ASP A 57 -5.06 11.17 -2.07
CA ASP A 57 -5.34 10.19 -3.11
C ASP A 57 -5.41 8.77 -2.52
N PHE A 58 -4.67 8.51 -1.44
CA PHE A 58 -4.58 7.17 -0.83
C PHE A 58 -5.51 6.90 0.35
N SER A 59 -6.06 7.93 1.00
CA SER A 59 -7.10 7.79 2.06
C SER A 59 -8.50 7.58 1.46
N ASP A 60 -8.57 6.75 0.43
CA ASP A 60 -9.82 6.29 -0.14
C ASP A 60 -10.27 5.02 0.62
N PRO A 61 -11.52 4.95 1.12
CA PRO A 61 -12.00 3.78 1.86
C PRO A 61 -11.86 2.46 1.10
N ARG A 62 -11.88 2.50 -0.25
CA ARG A 62 -11.67 1.33 -1.10
C ARG A 62 -10.23 0.85 -1.04
N ILE A 63 -9.27 1.77 -1.00
CA ILE A 63 -7.83 1.47 -0.87
C ILE A 63 -7.55 0.89 0.51
N GLU A 64 -8.08 1.52 1.56
CA GLU A 64 -7.94 1.06 2.94
C GLU A 64 -8.54 -0.35 3.13
N THR A 65 -9.73 -0.60 2.56
CA THR A 65 -10.36 -1.92 2.60
C THR A 65 -9.53 -2.97 1.85
N ASP A 66 -9.01 -2.64 0.67
CA ASP A 66 -8.18 -3.55 -0.12
C ASP A 66 -6.85 -3.88 0.60
N LEU A 67 -6.24 -2.91 1.30
CA LEU A 67 -5.01 -3.11 2.09
C LEU A 67 -5.25 -3.93 3.36
N ALA A 68 -6.38 -3.73 4.04
CA ALA A 68 -6.72 -4.44 5.27
C ALA A 68 -6.81 -5.97 5.07
N GLN A 69 -7.15 -6.43 3.87
CA GLN A 69 -7.14 -7.86 3.51
C GLN A 69 -5.76 -8.51 3.68
N TRP A 70 -4.70 -7.70 3.65
CA TRP A 70 -3.30 -8.12 3.78
C TRP A 70 -2.67 -7.72 5.11
N ASN A 71 -3.50 -7.40 6.13
CA ASN A 71 -3.05 -6.83 7.40
C ASN A 71 -2.15 -5.60 7.19
N CYS A 72 -2.48 -4.79 6.18
CA CYS A 72 -1.77 -3.58 5.83
C CYS A 72 -2.65 -2.36 6.10
N GLU A 73 -2.10 -1.38 6.82
CA GLU A 73 -2.76 -0.14 7.18
C GLU A 73 -2.15 1.03 6.39
N PHE A 74 -2.99 1.94 5.88
CA PHE A 74 -2.50 3.16 5.23
C PHE A 74 -2.20 4.23 6.29
N LEU A 75 -1.00 4.81 6.24
CA LEU A 75 -0.61 5.92 7.10
C LEU A 75 -0.24 7.15 6.28
N SER A 76 -0.68 8.32 6.74
CA SER A 76 -0.55 9.58 6.01
C SER A 76 0.82 10.26 6.20
N SER A 77 1.60 9.80 7.18
CA SER A 77 2.88 10.40 7.55
C SER A 77 3.87 9.38 8.11
N PHE A 78 5.16 9.72 8.03
CA PHE A 78 6.22 8.92 8.62
C PHE A 78 6.23 9.01 10.16
N ASP A 79 5.77 10.12 10.73
CA ASP A 79 5.66 10.29 12.17
C ASP A 79 4.62 9.32 12.75
N GLU A 80 3.48 9.20 12.08
CA GLU A 80 2.44 8.22 12.39
C GLU A 80 2.97 6.78 12.28
N GLY A 81 3.73 6.47 11.23
CA GLY A 81 4.38 5.17 11.09
C GLY A 81 5.37 4.85 12.20
N THR A 82 6.14 5.85 12.64
CA THR A 82 7.09 5.67 13.74
C THR A 82 6.36 5.36 15.04
N LEU A 83 5.32 6.13 15.36
CA LEU A 83 4.50 5.90 16.55
C LEU A 83 3.85 4.51 16.54
N ARG A 84 3.41 4.04 15.37
CA ARG A 84 2.72 2.75 15.24
C ARG A 84 3.64 1.55 15.40
N LEU A 85 4.90 1.67 14.95
CA LEU A 85 5.93 0.64 15.14
C LEU A 85 6.38 0.50 16.60
N GLU A 86 6.22 1.54 17.41
CA GLU A 86 6.58 1.55 18.84
C GLU A 86 5.50 0.90 19.72
N GLN A 87 4.31 0.62 19.20
CA GLN A 87 3.23 0.00 19.96
C GLN A 87 3.39 -1.54 20.02
N PRO A 88 3.10 -2.17 21.17
CA PRO A 88 3.00 -3.62 21.25
C PRO A 88 1.90 -4.14 20.32
N LEU A 89 2.14 -5.29 19.68
CA LEU A 89 1.09 -5.99 18.95
C LEU A 89 -0.07 -6.30 19.90
N PRO A 90 -1.33 -6.06 19.50
CA PRO A 90 -2.46 -6.53 20.29
C PRO A 90 -2.41 -8.07 20.39
N ASP A 91 -2.67 -8.58 21.60
CA ASP A 91 -2.64 -10.01 21.96
C ASP A 91 -3.58 -10.88 21.09
#